data_AF-A0A1G2ZCH6-F1
#
_entry.id   AF-A0A1G2ZCH6-F1
#
_cell.length_a   1.000
_cell.length_b   1.000
_cell.length_c   1.000
_cell.angle_alpha   90.00
_cell.angle_beta   90.00
_cell.angle_gamma   90.00
#
_symmetry.space_group_name_H-M   'P 1'
#
loop_
_entity.id
_entity.type
_entity.pdbx_description
1 polymer ?
#
loop_
_entity_poly.entity_id
_entity_poly.type
_entity_poly.pdbx_seq_one_letter_code
_entity_poly.pdbx_strand_id
1 'polypeptide(L)'
;MEAGFEKLLCTLRMANHFLAQESPWDYNDGMGMASDVLRRLGQLVITEDVPQEWLAKLEAVLPSVEDTWDEKGRQLAEVSSLHEREIRRSLPQRLVMMFTRGSSSKAMKRFYLLHVAECRGGRILLALRRHKDRTGAWPADLAAIKPYVSSETIIDPFSGKPFVYRVTGNTFLLYSVGPGGTDDGGIPPRDRVLWPR
;
A
#
# COMPACT_ATOMS: atom_id res chain seq x y z
N MET A 1 4.79 15.74 -18.54
CA MET A 1 3.81 14.96 -17.76
C MET A 1 3.98 13.47 -18.01
N GLU A 2 3.93 13.02 -19.27
CA GLU A 2 4.07 11.61 -19.67
C GLU A 2 5.36 10.91 -19.18
N ALA A 3 6.52 11.55 -19.31
CA ALA A 3 7.77 10.97 -18.79
C ALA A 3 7.78 10.77 -17.26
N GLY A 4 7.00 11.57 -16.52
CA GLY A 4 6.84 11.39 -15.07
C GLY A 4 5.92 10.21 -14.75
N PHE A 5 4.85 10.06 -15.53
CA PHE A 5 3.92 8.93 -15.44
C PHE A 5 4.61 7.59 -15.73
N GLU A 6 5.39 7.50 -16.81
CA GLU A 6 6.14 6.28 -17.16
C GLU A 6 7.15 5.89 -16.07
N LYS A 7 7.76 6.88 -15.39
CA LYS A 7 8.61 6.60 -14.22
C LYS A 7 7.82 5.96 -13.08
N LEU A 8 6.60 6.43 -12.77
CA LEU A 8 5.75 5.82 -11.74
C LEU A 8 5.39 4.37 -12.09
N LEU A 9 5.04 4.10 -13.36
CA LEU A 9 4.76 2.74 -13.84
C LEU A 9 5.99 1.83 -13.71
N CYS A 10 7.16 2.33 -14.11
CA CYS A 10 8.41 1.58 -13.98
C CYS A 10 8.73 1.25 -12.52
N THR A 11 8.61 2.22 -11.61
CA THR A 11 8.85 1.99 -10.18
C THR A 11 7.87 0.99 -9.58
N LEU A 12 6.58 0.99 -9.97
CA LEU A 12 5.62 -0.03 -9.52
C LEU A 12 5.96 -1.42 -10.05
N ARG A 13 6.39 -1.53 -11.30
CA ARG A 13 6.85 -2.82 -11.86
C ARG A 13 8.06 -3.36 -11.12
N MET A 14 9.03 -2.50 -10.80
CA MET A 14 10.15 -2.87 -9.95
C MET A 14 9.68 -3.30 -8.56
N ALA A 15 8.80 -2.54 -7.92
CA ALA A 15 8.23 -2.90 -6.62
C ALA A 15 7.59 -4.30 -6.66
N ASN A 16 6.82 -4.63 -7.69
CA ASN A 16 6.24 -5.97 -7.86
C ASN A 16 7.30 -7.06 -8.02
N HIS A 17 8.40 -6.79 -8.75
CA HIS A 17 9.51 -7.73 -8.88
C HIS A 17 10.16 -8.03 -7.51
N PHE A 18 10.35 -7.00 -6.68
CA PHE A 18 10.87 -7.13 -5.32
C PHE A 18 9.89 -7.87 -4.40
N LEU A 19 8.59 -7.57 -4.48
CA LEU A 19 7.53 -8.25 -3.70
C LEU A 19 7.36 -9.74 -4.07
N ALA A 20 7.78 -10.13 -5.27
CA ALA A 20 7.79 -11.52 -5.72
C ALA A 20 8.97 -12.32 -5.15
N GLN A 21 10.00 -11.67 -4.61
CA GLN A 21 11.15 -12.36 -4.01
C GLN A 21 10.79 -12.95 -2.63
N GLU A 22 11.49 -14.01 -2.25
CA GLU A 22 11.30 -14.70 -0.97
C GLU A 22 12.17 -14.14 0.16
N SER A 23 13.09 -13.23 -0.19
CA SER A 23 13.96 -12.53 0.75
C SER A 23 13.17 -11.45 1.51
N PRO A 24 13.21 -11.43 2.85
CA PRO A 24 12.55 -10.39 3.65
C PRO A 24 13.04 -8.97 3.37
N TRP A 25 14.31 -8.82 2.98
CA TRP A 25 14.91 -7.53 2.67
C TRP A 25 14.35 -7.00 1.33
N ASP A 26 14.37 -7.84 0.30
CA ASP A 26 13.82 -7.50 -1.01
C ASP A 26 12.31 -7.21 -0.91
N TYR A 27 11.59 -8.01 -0.12
CA TYR A 27 10.17 -7.80 0.13
C TYR A 27 9.89 -6.44 0.80
N ASN A 28 10.70 -6.07 1.80
CA ASN A 28 10.61 -4.78 2.46
C ASN A 28 10.91 -3.61 1.50
N ASP A 29 11.94 -3.74 0.67
CA ASP A 29 12.29 -2.74 -0.33
C ASP A 29 11.16 -2.56 -1.35
N GLY A 30 10.56 -3.66 -1.82
CA GLY A 30 9.38 -3.62 -2.69
C GLY A 30 8.19 -2.88 -2.08
N MET A 31 7.89 -3.13 -0.80
CA MET A 31 6.83 -2.39 -0.07
C MET A 31 7.13 -0.89 0.02
N GLY A 32 8.39 -0.53 0.32
CA GLY A 32 8.84 0.86 0.39
C GLY A 32 8.69 1.59 -0.95
N MET A 33 9.15 0.96 -2.04
CA MET A 33 9.02 1.50 -3.40
C MET A 33 7.57 1.73 -3.79
N ALA A 34 6.68 0.77 -3.51
CA ALA A 34 5.25 0.91 -3.79
C ALA A 34 4.61 2.06 -2.99
N SER A 35 4.93 2.17 -1.69
CA SER A 35 4.45 3.26 -0.81
C SER A 35 4.81 4.65 -1.37
N ASP A 36 6.04 4.80 -1.88
CA ASP A 36 6.49 6.06 -2.47
C ASP A 36 5.73 6.44 -3.74
N VAL A 37 5.43 5.46 -4.59
CA VAL A 37 4.62 5.71 -5.79
C VAL A 37 3.17 6.00 -5.44
N LEU A 38 2.56 5.25 -4.52
CA LEU A 38 1.17 5.42 -4.10
C LEU A 38 0.90 6.82 -3.52
N ARG A 39 1.87 7.38 -2.78
CA ARG A 39 1.80 8.77 -2.30
C ARG A 39 1.71 9.77 -3.46
N ARG A 40 2.54 9.59 -4.49
CA ARG A 40 2.55 10.47 -5.68
C ARG A 40 1.33 10.26 -6.57
N LEU A 41 0.82 9.03 -6.61
CA LEU A 41 -0.39 8.67 -7.34
C LEU A 41 -1.59 9.47 -6.85
N GLY A 42 -1.77 9.60 -5.54
CA GLY A 42 -2.88 10.40 -4.98
C GLY A 42 -2.86 11.84 -5.51
N GLN A 43 -1.70 12.50 -5.48
CA GLN A 43 -1.56 13.84 -6.04
C GLN A 43 -1.93 13.87 -7.54
N LEU A 44 -1.31 13.02 -8.35
CA LEU A 44 -1.56 12.98 -9.80
C LEU A 44 -3.04 12.72 -10.13
N VAL A 45 -3.64 11.72 -9.51
CA VAL A 45 -4.99 11.24 -9.83
C VAL A 45 -6.08 12.20 -9.33
N ILE A 46 -5.82 12.96 -8.26
CA ILE A 46 -6.82 13.85 -7.67
C ILE A 46 -6.71 15.28 -8.18
N THR A 47 -5.50 15.79 -8.47
CA THR A 47 -5.31 17.20 -8.86
C THR A 47 -5.17 17.45 -10.35
N GLU A 48 -4.60 16.50 -11.10
CA GLU A 48 -4.34 16.70 -12.53
C GLU A 48 -5.48 16.17 -13.40
N ASP A 49 -5.58 16.63 -14.64
CA ASP A 49 -6.45 15.97 -15.62
C ASP A 49 -5.74 14.75 -16.23
N VAL A 50 -6.18 13.54 -15.86
CA VAL A 50 -5.49 12.30 -16.21
C VAL A 50 -6.36 11.47 -17.15
N PRO A 51 -5.87 11.09 -18.34
CA PRO A 51 -6.63 10.26 -19.28
C PRO A 51 -7.04 8.91 -18.66
N GLN A 52 -8.21 8.39 -19.06
CA GLN A 52 -8.70 7.08 -18.58
C GLN A 52 -7.71 5.94 -18.88
N GLU A 53 -6.98 6.02 -19.99
CA GLU A 53 -5.92 5.07 -20.34
C GLU A 53 -4.82 5.03 -19.27
N TRP A 54 -4.45 6.17 -18.71
CA TRP A 54 -3.41 6.25 -17.67
C TRP A 54 -3.90 5.65 -16.36
N LEU A 55 -5.18 5.86 -16.01
CA LEU A 55 -5.80 5.23 -14.84
C LEU A 55 -5.81 3.70 -14.98
N ALA A 56 -6.13 3.19 -16.18
CA ALA A 56 -6.09 1.74 -16.46
C ALA A 56 -4.66 1.18 -16.39
N LYS A 57 -3.67 1.88 -16.95
CA LYS A 57 -2.25 1.48 -16.87
C LYS A 57 -1.75 1.43 -15.42
N LEU A 58 -2.12 2.41 -14.58
CA LEU A 58 -1.77 2.41 -13.16
C LEU A 58 -2.40 1.22 -12.43
N GLU A 59 -3.71 1.03 -12.60
CA GLU A 59 -4.41 -0.07 -11.95
C GLU A 59 -3.81 -1.44 -12.28
N ALA A 60 -3.40 -1.65 -13.53
CA ALA A 60 -2.79 -2.89 -13.99
C ALA A 60 -1.42 -3.21 -13.36
N VAL A 61 -0.70 -2.20 -12.84
CA VAL A 61 0.61 -2.38 -12.20
C VAL A 61 0.57 -2.24 -10.68
N LEU A 62 -0.58 -1.89 -10.09
CA LEU A 62 -0.68 -1.79 -8.63
C LEU A 62 -0.49 -3.17 -7.97
N PRO A 63 0.29 -3.28 -6.88
CA PRO A 63 0.46 -4.53 -6.14
C PRO A 63 -0.88 -5.08 -5.64
N SER A 64 -0.97 -6.38 -5.38
CA SER A 64 -2.22 -7.05 -4.97
C SER A 64 -2.86 -6.39 -3.73
N VAL A 65 -4.20 -6.48 -3.65
CA VAL A 65 -4.99 -6.04 -2.49
C VAL A 65 -5.26 -7.13 -1.47
N GLU A 66 -5.00 -8.38 -1.83
CA GLU A 66 -5.34 -9.55 -1.01
C GLU A 66 -4.43 -9.65 0.21
N ASP A 67 -5.03 -9.88 1.38
CA ASP A 67 -4.27 -10.20 2.59
C ASP A 67 -3.85 -11.68 2.56
N THR A 68 -2.59 -11.90 2.23
CA THR A 68 -1.93 -13.21 2.16
C THR A 68 -0.85 -13.35 3.24
N TRP A 69 -0.92 -12.54 4.31
CA TRP A 69 0.12 -12.51 5.35
C TRP A 69 0.39 -13.87 5.97
N ASP A 70 -0.64 -14.68 6.19
CA ASP A 70 -0.46 -15.96 6.85
C ASP A 70 0.45 -16.89 6.03
N GLU A 71 0.32 -16.91 4.71
CA GLU A 71 1.20 -17.66 3.82
C GLU A 71 2.55 -16.97 3.64
N LYS A 72 2.54 -15.70 3.22
CA LYS A 72 3.77 -14.94 2.91
C LYS A 72 4.65 -14.80 4.14
N GLY A 73 4.07 -14.54 5.31
CA GLY A 73 4.77 -14.44 6.58
C GLY A 73 5.46 -15.74 6.98
N ARG A 74 4.87 -16.92 6.69
CA ARG A 74 5.53 -18.22 6.89
C ARG A 74 6.73 -18.39 5.95
N GLN A 75 6.57 -18.10 4.66
CA GLN A 75 7.64 -18.16 3.67
C GLN A 75 8.83 -17.26 4.06
N LEU A 76 8.56 -16.00 4.40
CA LEU A 76 9.59 -15.04 4.80
C LEU A 76 10.32 -15.46 6.09
N ALA A 77 9.59 -16.03 7.06
CA ALA A 77 10.19 -16.55 8.29
C ALA A 77 11.06 -17.78 8.03
N GLU A 78 10.65 -18.66 7.12
CA GLU A 78 11.41 -19.84 6.71
C GLU A 78 12.75 -19.45 6.07
N VAL A 79 12.72 -18.56 5.07
CA VAL A 79 13.94 -18.06 4.40
C VAL A 79 14.88 -17.37 5.38
N SER A 80 14.34 -16.55 6.30
CA SER A 80 15.12 -15.93 7.37
C SER A 80 15.84 -16.98 8.22
N SER A 81 15.15 -18.06 8.59
CA SER A 81 15.70 -19.12 9.43
C SER A 81 16.81 -19.92 8.73
N LEU A 82 16.72 -20.09 7.41
CA LEU A 82 17.76 -20.72 6.59
C LEU A 82 19.01 -19.85 6.53
N HIS A 83 18.84 -18.55 6.28
CA HIS A 83 19.93 -17.58 6.26
C HIS A 83 20.65 -17.51 7.63
N GLU A 84 19.90 -17.51 8.73
CA GLU A 84 20.47 -17.57 10.09
C GLU A 84 21.24 -18.87 10.38
N ARG A 85 20.85 -20.00 9.79
CA ARG A 85 21.56 -21.29 9.95
C ARG A 85 22.87 -21.29 9.17
N GLU A 86 22.89 -20.72 7.97
CA GLU A 86 24.07 -20.63 7.13
C GLU A 86 25.12 -19.66 7.71
N ILE A 87 24.66 -18.50 8.20
CA ILE A 87 25.51 -17.46 8.81
C ILE A 87 26.10 -17.87 10.17
N ARG A 88 25.45 -18.80 10.89
CA ARG A 88 25.92 -19.33 12.19
C ARG A 88 27.32 -19.95 12.16
N ARG A 89 27.92 -20.11 10.98
CA ARG A 89 29.27 -20.65 10.76
C ARG A 89 30.41 -19.64 10.99
N SER A 90 30.17 -18.33 11.13
CA SER A 90 31.26 -17.36 11.40
C SER A 90 30.99 -16.38 12.56
N LEU A 91 32.01 -16.15 13.40
CA LEU A 91 31.96 -15.26 14.57
C LEU A 91 31.68 -13.77 14.23
N PRO A 92 32.27 -13.16 13.19
CA PRO A 92 32.00 -11.76 12.83
C PRO A 92 30.54 -11.55 12.40
N GLN A 93 29.97 -12.50 11.67
CA GLN A 93 28.59 -12.39 11.22
C GLN A 93 27.58 -12.63 12.36
N ARG A 94 27.94 -13.37 13.41
CA ARG A 94 27.12 -13.48 14.65
C ARG A 94 26.95 -12.13 15.34
N LEU A 95 28.00 -11.28 15.37
CA LEU A 95 27.93 -9.94 15.92
C LEU A 95 27.02 -9.04 15.07
N VAL A 96 27.17 -9.06 13.74
CA VAL A 96 26.27 -8.32 12.81
C VAL A 96 24.81 -8.75 12.99
N MET A 97 24.52 -10.05 13.06
CA MET A 97 23.17 -10.56 13.32
C MET A 97 22.62 -10.17 14.70
N MET A 98 23.47 -9.89 15.69
CA MET A 98 23.04 -9.42 16.99
C MET A 98 22.54 -7.96 16.94
N PHE A 99 23.04 -7.17 15.98
CA PHE A 99 22.60 -5.79 15.71
C PHE A 99 21.47 -5.71 14.66
N THR A 100 21.38 -6.66 13.74
CA THR A 100 20.27 -6.75 12.74
C THR A 100 19.12 -7.65 13.20
N ARG A 101 19.21 -8.20 14.41
CA ARG A 101 18.15 -8.96 15.07
C ARG A 101 16.89 -8.10 15.20
N GLY A 102 15.95 -8.32 14.29
CA GLY A 102 14.54 -8.03 14.52
C GLY A 102 13.98 -6.82 13.79
N SER A 103 13.50 -7.05 12.57
CA SER A 103 12.07 -6.77 12.41
C SER A 103 11.35 -7.99 13.01
N SER A 104 10.82 -7.84 14.23
CA SER A 104 10.00 -8.92 14.82
C SER A 104 8.88 -9.29 13.84
N SER A 105 8.42 -10.56 13.82
CA SER A 105 7.29 -10.98 12.96
C SER A 105 6.07 -10.03 13.08
N LYS A 106 5.85 -9.45 14.27
CA LYS A 106 4.85 -8.40 14.53
C LYS A 106 5.13 -7.09 13.79
N ALA A 107 6.38 -6.61 13.81
CA ALA A 107 6.78 -5.41 13.09
C ALA A 107 6.67 -5.62 11.57
N MET A 108 7.09 -6.78 11.06
CA MET A 108 6.94 -7.11 9.64
C MET A 108 5.47 -7.19 9.22
N LYS A 109 4.62 -7.85 10.03
CA LYS A 109 3.16 -7.88 9.80
C LYS A 109 2.59 -6.46 9.74
N ARG A 110 3.02 -5.57 10.64
CA ARG A 110 2.58 -4.17 10.63
C ARG A 110 2.96 -3.45 9.33
N PHE A 111 4.20 -3.59 8.86
CA PHE A 111 4.63 -3.00 7.58
C PHE A 111 3.83 -3.56 6.40
N TYR A 112 3.60 -4.88 6.40
CA TYR A 112 2.77 -5.54 5.42
C TYR A 112 1.33 -5.00 5.41
N LEU A 113 0.67 -4.92 6.56
CA LEU A 113 -0.71 -4.41 6.63
C LEU A 113 -0.78 -2.93 6.20
N LEU A 114 0.23 -2.11 6.53
CA LEU A 114 0.33 -0.75 6.01
C LEU A 114 0.42 -0.74 4.48
N HIS A 115 1.28 -1.59 3.90
CA HIS A 115 1.41 -1.71 2.45
C HIS A 115 0.09 -2.15 1.79
N VAL A 116 -0.62 -3.14 2.35
CA VAL A 116 -1.95 -3.57 1.88
C VAL A 116 -2.94 -2.41 1.95
N ALA A 117 -2.96 -1.66 3.06
CA ALA A 117 -3.85 -0.51 3.23
C ALA A 117 -3.60 0.57 2.17
N GLU A 118 -2.33 0.80 1.82
CA GLU A 118 -1.96 1.76 0.77
C GLU A 118 -2.32 1.27 -0.63
N CYS A 119 -2.12 -0.02 -0.93
CA CYS A 119 -2.48 -0.61 -2.22
C CYS A 119 -3.99 -0.59 -2.46
N ARG A 120 -4.78 -0.85 -1.40
CA ARG A 120 -6.24 -0.69 -1.39
C ARG A 120 -6.63 0.77 -1.54
N GLY A 121 -5.99 1.65 -0.78
CA GLY A 121 -6.16 3.10 -0.86
C GLY A 121 -5.94 3.66 -2.26
N GLY A 122 -4.86 3.27 -2.93
CA GLY A 122 -4.56 3.68 -4.30
C GLY A 122 -5.67 3.30 -5.30
N ARG A 123 -6.23 2.10 -5.18
CA ARG A 123 -7.36 1.67 -6.02
C ARG A 123 -8.64 2.42 -5.70
N ILE A 124 -8.91 2.71 -4.43
CA ILE A 124 -10.02 3.57 -4.02
C ILE A 124 -9.86 4.95 -4.69
N LEU A 125 -8.67 5.55 -4.66
CA LEU A 125 -8.42 6.85 -5.30
C LEU A 125 -8.66 6.81 -6.82
N LEU A 126 -8.21 5.76 -7.51
CA LEU A 126 -8.50 5.57 -8.94
C LEU A 126 -10.00 5.44 -9.21
N ALA A 127 -10.72 4.70 -8.37
CA ALA A 127 -12.16 4.50 -8.50
C ALA A 127 -12.97 5.76 -8.21
N LEU A 128 -12.59 6.53 -7.20
CA LEU A 128 -13.14 7.85 -6.90
C LEU A 128 -12.94 8.79 -8.08
N ARG A 129 -11.75 8.76 -8.71
CA ARG A 129 -11.46 9.56 -9.90
C ARG A 129 -12.36 9.19 -11.07
N ARG A 130 -12.49 7.90 -11.39
CA ARG A 130 -13.42 7.43 -12.43
C ARG A 130 -14.86 7.87 -12.18
N HIS A 131 -15.31 7.81 -10.92
CA HIS A 131 -16.64 8.29 -10.55
C HIS A 131 -16.79 9.79 -10.83
N LYS A 132 -15.80 10.61 -10.43
CA LYS A 132 -15.81 12.05 -10.70
C LYS A 132 -15.77 12.37 -12.18
N ASP A 133 -14.95 11.69 -12.96
CA ASP A 133 -14.86 11.94 -14.41
C ASP A 133 -16.18 11.64 -15.12
N ARG A 134 -16.96 10.66 -14.62
CA ARG A 134 -18.27 10.30 -15.18
C ARG A 134 -19.43 11.18 -14.72
N THR A 135 -19.39 11.65 -13.47
CA THR A 135 -20.55 12.31 -12.83
C THR A 135 -20.34 13.80 -12.61
N GLY A 136 -19.11 14.28 -12.75
CA GLY A 136 -18.70 15.65 -12.47
C GLY A 136 -18.35 15.92 -11.00
N ALA A 137 -18.63 15.00 -10.07
CA ALA A 137 -18.46 15.21 -8.64
C ALA A 137 -17.82 14.02 -7.92
N TRP A 138 -17.16 14.26 -6.79
CA TRP A 138 -16.75 13.18 -5.88
C TRP A 138 -18.02 12.53 -5.28
N PRO A 139 -18.05 11.20 -5.09
CA PRO A 139 -19.22 10.53 -4.53
C PRO A 139 -19.45 10.93 -3.06
N ALA A 140 -20.69 10.83 -2.58
CA ALA A 140 -21.00 11.11 -1.17
C ALA A 140 -20.44 10.03 -0.22
N ASP A 141 -20.28 8.80 -0.70
CA ASP A 141 -19.78 7.66 0.06
C ASP A 141 -19.05 6.64 -0.83
N LEU A 142 -18.36 5.67 -0.20
CA LEU A 142 -17.64 4.61 -0.91
C LEU A 142 -18.55 3.56 -1.55
N ALA A 143 -19.86 3.53 -1.27
CA ALA A 143 -20.75 2.57 -1.92
C ALA A 143 -20.91 2.90 -3.42
N ALA A 144 -20.82 4.17 -3.80
CA ALA A 144 -20.91 4.63 -5.17
C ALA A 144 -19.72 4.20 -6.08
N ILE A 145 -18.62 3.72 -5.49
CA ILE A 145 -17.46 3.20 -6.25
C ILE A 145 -17.39 1.68 -6.30
N LYS A 146 -18.28 0.95 -5.63
CA LYS A 146 -18.35 -0.52 -5.67
C LYS A 146 -18.36 -1.13 -7.09
N PRO A 147 -18.97 -0.49 -8.11
CA PRO A 147 -18.89 -1.01 -9.48
C PRO A 147 -17.47 -1.01 -10.08
N TYR A 148 -16.51 -0.29 -9.50
CA TYR A 148 -15.16 -0.12 -10.03
C TYR A 148 -14.08 -0.91 -9.27
N VAL A 149 -14.39 -1.45 -8.09
CA VAL A 149 -13.41 -2.12 -7.21
C VAL A 149 -13.99 -3.36 -6.56
N SER A 150 -13.13 -4.30 -6.17
CA SER A 150 -13.55 -5.46 -5.39
C SER A 150 -14.06 -5.06 -3.99
N SER A 151 -14.91 -5.89 -3.40
CA SER A 151 -15.41 -5.68 -2.02
C SER A 151 -14.28 -5.66 -0.99
N GLU A 152 -13.20 -6.40 -1.21
CA GLU A 152 -12.04 -6.40 -0.33
C GLU A 152 -11.24 -5.09 -0.39
N THR A 153 -11.22 -4.44 -1.56
CA THR A 153 -10.49 -3.17 -1.76
C THR A 153 -10.99 -2.08 -0.83
N ILE A 154 -12.29 -2.02 -0.54
CA ILE A 154 -12.88 -0.98 0.31
C ILE A 154 -12.70 -1.24 1.80
N ILE A 155 -12.18 -2.41 2.21
CA ILE A 155 -12.02 -2.78 3.63
C ILE A 155 -10.60 -2.44 4.10
N ASP A 156 -10.50 -1.67 5.17
CA ASP A 156 -9.25 -1.33 5.83
C ASP A 156 -8.71 -2.55 6.59
N PRO A 157 -7.48 -3.02 6.28
CA PRO A 157 -6.91 -4.22 6.89
C PRO A 157 -6.65 -4.07 8.40
N PHE A 158 -6.63 -2.85 8.95
CA PHE A 158 -6.45 -2.65 10.38
C PHE A 158 -7.75 -2.73 11.19
N SER A 159 -8.85 -2.22 10.64
CA SER A 159 -10.13 -2.19 11.35
C SER A 159 -11.08 -3.33 10.97
N GLY A 160 -10.88 -3.96 9.81
CA GLY A 160 -11.84 -4.89 9.21
C GLY A 160 -13.13 -4.23 8.75
N LYS A 161 -13.19 -2.89 8.75
CA LYS A 161 -14.33 -2.07 8.33
C LYS A 161 -13.96 -1.29 7.06
N PRO A 162 -14.93 -0.67 6.35
CA PRO A 162 -14.59 0.20 5.25
C PRO A 162 -13.61 1.31 5.64
N PHE A 163 -12.73 1.71 4.71
CA PHE A 163 -11.89 2.91 4.90
C PHE A 163 -12.73 4.13 5.26
N VAL A 164 -12.18 5.02 6.07
CA VAL A 164 -12.88 6.25 6.41
C VAL A 164 -12.76 7.22 5.25
N TYR A 165 -13.90 7.62 4.70
CA TYR A 165 -14.03 8.54 3.60
C TYR A 165 -15.00 9.67 3.98
N ARG A 166 -14.59 10.92 3.74
CA ARG A 166 -15.42 12.10 4.04
C ARG A 166 -15.20 13.16 2.98
N VAL A 167 -16.25 13.59 2.29
CA VAL A 167 -16.17 14.76 1.41
C VAL A 167 -15.93 16.02 2.25
N THR A 168 -14.98 16.86 1.83
CA THR A 168 -14.57 18.09 2.53
C THR A 168 -14.39 19.21 1.50
N GLY A 169 -15.35 20.13 1.43
CA GLY A 169 -15.35 21.19 0.43
C GLY A 169 -15.35 20.63 -0.99
N ASN A 170 -14.36 21.02 -1.80
CA ASN A 170 -14.22 20.56 -3.19
C ASN A 170 -13.38 19.27 -3.33
N THR A 171 -12.99 18.66 -2.21
CA THR A 171 -12.19 17.43 -2.16
C THR A 171 -12.75 16.48 -1.11
N PHE A 172 -11.95 15.55 -0.62
CA PHE A 172 -12.30 14.60 0.41
C PHE A 172 -11.10 14.25 1.29
N LEU A 173 -11.38 13.59 2.41
CA LEU A 173 -10.44 12.93 3.28
C LEU A 173 -10.63 11.41 3.12
N LEU A 174 -9.54 10.67 2.93
CA LEU A 174 -9.49 9.21 2.88
C LEU A 174 -8.34 8.71 3.74
N TYR A 175 -8.62 7.81 4.68
CA TYR A 175 -7.60 7.21 5.55
C TYR A 175 -7.98 5.83 6.08
N SER A 176 -6.95 5.10 6.50
CA SER A 176 -7.05 3.91 7.35
C SER A 176 -6.79 4.32 8.80
N VAL A 177 -7.43 3.65 9.76
CA VAL A 177 -7.22 3.89 11.21
C VAL A 177 -5.83 3.46 11.68
N GLY A 178 -5.08 2.79 10.80
CA GLY A 178 -3.71 2.39 11.03
C GLY A 178 -3.53 1.39 12.19
N PRO A 179 -2.28 1.16 12.61
CA PRO A 179 -1.93 0.12 13.58
C PRO A 179 -2.56 0.28 14.96
N GLY A 180 -3.05 1.48 15.30
CA GLY A 180 -3.77 1.72 16.55
C GLY A 180 -5.18 1.13 16.56
N GLY A 181 -5.76 0.88 15.39
CA GLY A 181 -7.11 0.30 15.26
C GLY A 181 -8.25 1.21 15.73
N THR A 182 -7.91 2.43 16.20
CA THR A 182 -8.85 3.43 16.71
C THR A 182 -8.90 4.57 15.70
N ASP A 183 -10.10 5.03 15.37
CA ASP A 183 -10.27 6.20 14.53
C ASP A 183 -9.88 7.46 15.32
N ASP A 184 -8.73 8.03 14.97
CA ASP A 184 -8.22 9.29 15.53
C ASP A 184 -8.60 10.51 14.66
N GLY A 185 -9.54 10.36 13.71
CA GLY A 185 -10.08 11.44 12.89
C GLY A 185 -9.24 11.82 11.67
N GLY A 186 -8.31 10.96 11.25
CA GLY A 186 -7.38 11.20 10.15
C GLY A 186 -6.12 11.96 10.60
N ILE A 187 -5.61 11.68 11.80
CA ILE A 187 -4.45 12.38 12.40
C ILE A 187 -3.17 11.53 12.28
N PRO A 188 -2.17 11.93 11.46
CA PRO A 188 -0.87 11.27 11.43
C PRO A 188 -0.08 11.48 12.75
N PRO A 189 0.77 10.53 13.17
CA PRO A 189 1.00 9.20 12.58
C PRO A 189 0.06 8.12 13.12
N ARG A 190 -1.00 8.49 13.85
CA ARG A 190 -1.94 7.52 14.48
C ARG A 190 -2.74 6.82 13.39
N ASP A 191 -3.31 7.61 12.50
CA ASP A 191 -3.98 7.16 11.29
C ASP A 191 -3.04 7.16 10.08
N ARG A 192 -3.35 6.30 9.10
CA ARG A 192 -2.69 6.32 7.78
C ARG A 192 -3.54 7.12 6.81
N VAL A 193 -3.30 8.43 6.77
CA VAL A 193 -3.92 9.32 5.79
C VAL A 193 -3.43 8.97 4.38
N LEU A 194 -4.37 8.73 3.47
CA LEU A 194 -4.12 8.42 2.07
C LEU A 194 -4.34 9.65 1.19
N TRP A 195 -5.30 10.51 1.56
CA TRP A 195 -5.57 11.79 0.92
C TRP A 195 -6.33 12.73 1.88
N PRO A 196 -6.05 14.04 1.93
CA PRO A 196 -4.88 14.72 1.35
C PRO A 196 -3.62 14.34 2.13
N ARG A 197 -2.47 14.21 1.45
CA ARG A 197 -1.25 13.68 2.05
C ARG A 197 -0.01 14.44 1.63
#